data_AF-A0AAJ2WE79-F1
#
_entry.id   AF-A0AAJ2WE79-F1
#
_cell.length_a   1.000
_cell.length_b   1.000
_cell.length_c   1.000
_cell.angle_alpha   90.00
_cell.angle_beta   90.00
_cell.angle_gamma   90.00
#
_symmetry.space_group_name_H-M   'P 1'
#
loop_
_entity.id
_entity.type
_entity.pdbx_description
1 polymer ?
#
loop_
_entity_poly.entity_id
_entity_poly.type
_entity_poly.pdbx_seq_one_letter_code
_entity_poly.pdbx_strand_id
1 'polypeptide(L)'
;MTLSERAAYLKGLCEGFDLDTTKPKNKLINDMITLLGEMAEKIDELEEATSTLNDYCDELDHDLGDLETEVYELDDECDCDDECDCDDDDCNCGCCHDDDDEDDDDDDGDSEVFYEVECPKCGEKVYFDETVDPSDITCPSCGETFDCVCEDDEDECGCGCHHDEEEDDDCKCCHHDDKEEK
;
A
#
# COMPACT_ATOMS: atom_id res chain seq x y z
N MET A 1 -10.62 -32.03 -8.93
CA MET A 1 -11.67 -32.12 -7.92
C MET A 1 -11.69 -30.80 -7.18
N THR A 2 -12.80 -30.07 -7.22
CA THR A 2 -12.93 -28.79 -6.51
C THR A 2 -13.06 -29.02 -4.99
N LEU A 3 -12.86 -27.97 -4.19
CA LEU A 3 -13.06 -28.04 -2.74
C LEU A 3 -14.49 -28.46 -2.41
N SER A 4 -15.47 -27.95 -3.15
CA SER A 4 -16.89 -28.29 -3.04
C SER A 4 -17.17 -29.77 -3.30
N GLU A 5 -16.54 -30.37 -4.32
CA GLU A 5 -16.66 -31.82 -4.58
C GLU A 5 -16.08 -32.67 -3.43
N ARG A 6 -14.96 -32.22 -2.85
CA ARG A 6 -14.32 -32.91 -1.71
C ARG A 6 -15.13 -32.77 -0.43
N ALA A 7 -15.71 -31.60 -0.16
CA ALA A 7 -16.58 -31.35 0.97
C ALA A 7 -17.87 -32.20 0.88
N ALA A 8 -18.49 -32.25 -0.31
CA ALA A 8 -19.65 -33.09 -0.59
C ALA A 8 -19.34 -34.60 -0.40
N TYR A 9 -18.17 -35.05 -0.86
CA TYR A 9 -17.71 -36.43 -0.65
C TYR A 9 -17.56 -36.77 0.84
N LEU A 10 -16.93 -35.88 1.63
CA LEU A 10 -16.76 -36.07 3.08
C LEU A 10 -18.11 -36.09 3.82
N LYS A 11 -19.05 -35.23 3.41
CA LYS A 11 -20.42 -35.21 3.92
C LYS A 11 -21.14 -36.54 3.66
N GLY A 12 -21.10 -37.03 2.43
CA GLY A 12 -21.69 -38.33 2.07
C GLY A 12 -21.05 -39.50 2.84
N LEU A 13 -19.74 -39.46 3.07
CA LEU A 13 -19.08 -40.48 3.90
C LEU A 13 -19.55 -40.44 5.35
N CYS A 14 -19.71 -39.25 5.93
CA CYS A 14 -20.17 -39.10 7.30
C CYS A 14 -21.63 -39.54 7.50
N GLU A 15 -22.49 -39.24 6.52
CA GLU A 15 -23.88 -39.74 6.49
C GLU A 15 -23.92 -41.27 6.38
N GLY A 16 -23.00 -41.88 5.64
CA GLY A 16 -22.89 -43.34 5.50
C GLY A 16 -22.36 -44.09 6.73
N PHE A 17 -21.79 -43.39 7.72
CA PHE A 17 -21.26 -44.01 8.95
C PHE A 17 -22.31 -44.23 10.05
N ASP A 18 -23.57 -43.85 9.83
CA ASP A 18 -24.66 -43.98 10.82
C ASP A 18 -24.25 -43.39 12.18
N LEU A 19 -23.62 -42.21 12.15
CA LEU A 19 -23.13 -41.55 13.35
C LEU A 19 -24.30 -41.10 14.22
N ASP A 20 -24.36 -41.66 15.43
CA ASP A 20 -25.35 -41.27 16.44
C ASP A 20 -25.15 -39.80 16.87
N THR A 21 -25.90 -38.87 16.29
CA THR A 21 -25.78 -37.42 16.48
C THR A 21 -26.19 -36.96 17.88
N THR A 22 -26.72 -37.87 18.72
CA THR A 22 -26.97 -37.60 20.13
C THR A 22 -25.69 -37.49 20.94
N LYS A 23 -24.58 -38.07 20.46
CA LYS A 23 -23.28 -38.00 21.12
C LYS A 23 -22.57 -36.68 20.77
N PRO A 24 -22.00 -35.98 21.76
CA PRO A 24 -21.37 -34.67 21.53
C PRO A 24 -20.23 -34.73 20.50
N LYS A 25 -19.45 -35.81 20.47
CA LYS A 25 -18.38 -36.03 19.48
C LYS A 25 -18.91 -36.10 18.04
N ASN A 26 -20.05 -36.78 17.84
CA ASN A 26 -20.61 -36.98 16.50
C ASN A 26 -21.29 -35.70 15.99
N LYS A 27 -21.87 -34.93 16.90
CA LYS A 27 -22.38 -33.59 16.60
C LYS A 27 -21.26 -32.65 16.14
N LEU A 28 -20.14 -32.63 16.86
CA LEU A 28 -18.96 -31.84 16.48
C LEU A 28 -18.43 -32.21 15.08
N ILE A 29 -18.33 -33.50 14.76
CA ILE A 29 -17.87 -33.94 13.43
C ILE A 29 -18.83 -33.48 12.32
N ASN A 30 -20.14 -33.54 12.56
CA ASN A 30 -21.14 -33.08 11.61
C ASN A 30 -21.06 -31.55 11.40
N ASP A 31 -20.93 -30.79 12.49
CA ASP A 31 -20.77 -29.35 12.46
C ASP A 31 -19.48 -28.95 11.71
N MET A 32 -18.37 -29.68 11.91
CA MET A 32 -17.10 -29.45 11.18
C MET A 32 -17.23 -29.71 9.68
N ILE A 33 -17.95 -30.75 9.27
CA ILE A 33 -18.15 -31.07 7.86
C ILE A 33 -19.09 -30.05 7.19
N THR A 34 -20.09 -29.57 7.92
CA THR A 34 -20.97 -28.50 7.46
C THR A 34 -20.17 -27.22 7.23
N LEU A 35 -19.34 -26.82 8.20
CA LEU A 35 -18.45 -25.67 8.07
C LEU A 35 -17.49 -25.82 6.87
N LEU A 36 -16.92 -27.02 6.65
CA LEU A 36 -16.07 -27.27 5.48
C LEU A 36 -16.82 -27.12 4.15
N GLY A 37 -18.12 -27.43 4.13
CA GLY A 37 -18.99 -27.19 2.97
C GLY A 37 -19.21 -25.69 2.74
N GLU A 38 -19.56 -24.95 3.79
CA GLU A 38 -19.74 -23.49 3.72
C GLU A 38 -18.45 -22.77 3.31
N MET A 39 -17.30 -23.21 3.82
CA MET A 39 -15.99 -22.68 3.42
C MET A 39 -15.68 -22.96 1.96
N ALA A 40 -16.04 -24.15 1.45
CA ALA A 40 -15.83 -24.47 0.04
C ALA A 40 -16.67 -23.57 -0.87
N GLU A 41 -17.95 -23.35 -0.54
CA GLU A 41 -18.82 -22.43 -1.27
C GLU A 41 -18.28 -20.99 -1.28
N LYS A 42 -17.81 -20.50 -0.12
CA LYS A 42 -17.23 -19.16 -0.02
C LYS A 42 -15.91 -19.01 -0.77
N ILE A 43 -15.11 -20.06 -0.86
CA ILE A 43 -13.89 -20.06 -1.67
C ILE A 43 -14.25 -20.00 -3.15
N ASP A 44 -15.24 -20.78 -3.62
CA ASP A 44 -15.69 -20.74 -5.01
C ASP A 44 -16.22 -19.32 -5.38
N GLU A 45 -17.01 -18.68 -4.50
CA GLU A 45 -17.46 -17.29 -4.69
C GLU A 45 -16.29 -16.29 -4.79
N LEU A 46 -15.25 -16.47 -3.97
CA LEU A 46 -14.05 -15.62 -4.00
C LEU A 46 -13.22 -15.83 -5.27
N GLU A 47 -13.11 -17.06 -5.76
CA GLU A 47 -12.42 -17.36 -7.02
C GLU A 47 -13.11 -16.66 -8.20
N GLU A 48 -14.45 -16.69 -8.28
CA GLU A 48 -15.22 -15.98 -9.31
C GLU A 48 -15.03 -14.45 -9.24
N ALA A 49 -15.09 -13.87 -8.03
CA ALA A 49 -14.86 -12.45 -7.82
C ALA A 49 -13.42 -12.05 -8.21
N THR A 50 -12.44 -12.89 -7.89
CA THR A 50 -11.02 -12.66 -8.22
C THR A 50 -10.79 -12.73 -9.73
N SER A 51 -11.42 -13.67 -10.42
CA SER A 51 -11.38 -13.74 -11.89
C SER A 51 -11.93 -12.48 -12.52
N THR A 52 -13.07 -11.99 -12.03
CA THR A 52 -13.70 -10.75 -12.54
C THR A 52 -12.81 -9.53 -12.31
N LEU A 53 -12.15 -9.45 -11.15
CA LEU A 53 -11.22 -8.37 -10.84
C LEU A 53 -9.97 -8.41 -11.71
N ASN A 54 -9.48 -9.61 -12.04
CA ASN A 54 -8.36 -9.79 -12.96
C ASN A 54 -8.68 -9.25 -14.35
N ASP A 55 -9.86 -9.59 -14.88
CA ASP A 55 -10.34 -9.05 -16.17
C ASP A 55 -10.41 -7.50 -16.16
N TYR A 56 -10.85 -6.91 -15.04
CA TYR A 56 -10.88 -5.45 -14.88
C TYR A 56 -9.48 -4.83 -14.79
N CYS A 57 -8.53 -5.49 -14.13
CA CYS A 57 -7.14 -5.04 -14.12
C CYS A 57 -6.51 -5.06 -15.51
N ASP A 58 -6.80 -6.09 -16.32
CA ASP A 58 -6.33 -6.16 -17.71
C ASP A 58 -6.93 -5.04 -18.58
N GLU A 59 -8.20 -4.67 -18.34
CA GLU A 59 -8.83 -3.52 -19.01
C GLU A 59 -8.17 -2.19 -18.62
N LEU A 60 -7.89 -1.99 -17.32
CA LEU A 60 -7.18 -0.81 -16.84
C LEU A 60 -5.75 -0.71 -17.38
N ASP A 61 -5.03 -1.83 -17.47
CA ASP A 61 -3.68 -1.88 -18.03
C ASP A 61 -3.67 -1.42 -19.50
N HIS A 62 -4.64 -1.89 -20.28
CA HIS A 62 -4.82 -1.46 -21.67
C HIS A 62 -5.12 0.04 -21.77
N ASP A 63 -6.09 0.54 -20.99
CA ASP A 63 -6.47 1.96 -21.01
C ASP A 63 -5.32 2.89 -20.57
N LEU A 64 -4.51 2.45 -19.59
CA LEU A 64 -3.31 3.17 -19.16
C LEU A 64 -2.23 3.17 -20.23
N GLY A 65 -2.03 2.05 -20.95
CA GLY A 65 -1.11 2.00 -22.08
C GLY A 65 -1.51 2.94 -23.20
N ASP A 66 -2.80 3.02 -23.54
CA ASP A 66 -3.31 3.99 -24.53
C ASP A 66 -3.06 5.44 -24.08
N LEU A 67 -3.25 5.73 -22.79
CA LEU A 67 -2.94 7.04 -22.21
C LEU A 67 -1.44 7.34 -22.24
N GLU A 68 -0.59 6.35 -21.92
CA GLU A 68 0.87 6.49 -21.96
C GLU A 68 1.33 6.88 -23.36
N THR A 69 0.85 6.18 -24.39
CA THR A 69 1.12 6.54 -25.78
C THR A 69 0.61 7.94 -26.12
N GLU A 70 -0.63 8.30 -25.77
CA GLU A 70 -1.15 9.64 -26.08
C GLU A 70 -0.40 10.76 -25.34
N VAL A 71 0.08 10.54 -24.12
CA VAL A 71 0.69 11.60 -23.29
C VAL A 71 2.20 11.67 -23.46
N TYR A 72 2.89 10.53 -23.43
CA TYR A 72 4.35 10.47 -23.41
C TYR A 72 4.96 10.26 -24.81
N GLU A 73 4.29 9.54 -25.73
CA GLU A 73 4.82 9.37 -27.10
C GLU A 73 4.53 10.57 -28.02
N LEU A 74 3.75 11.57 -27.58
CA LEU A 74 3.61 12.85 -28.31
C LEU A 74 4.86 13.74 -28.21
N ASP A 75 5.80 13.46 -27.30
CA ASP A 75 7.03 14.25 -27.09
C ASP A 75 8.32 13.53 -27.58
N ASP A 76 8.26 12.20 -27.79
CA ASP A 76 9.40 11.38 -28.23
C ASP A 76 9.48 11.16 -29.76
N GLU A 77 8.59 11.75 -30.56
CA GLU A 77 8.84 11.98 -31.99
C GLU A 77 9.71 13.25 -32.21
N CYS A 78 10.76 13.51 -31.42
CA CYS A 78 11.89 14.29 -31.98
C CYS A 78 12.64 13.35 -32.92
N ASP A 79 12.28 13.41 -34.21
CA ASP A 79 12.95 12.79 -35.36
C ASP A 79 14.35 13.41 -35.57
N CYS A 80 15.15 13.53 -34.50
CA CYS A 80 16.56 13.87 -34.58
C CYS A 80 17.32 12.62 -35.01
N ASP A 81 17.13 12.25 -36.28
CA ASP A 81 18.10 11.48 -37.05
C ASP A 81 19.48 12.14 -36.85
N ASP A 82 20.53 11.32 -36.82
CA ASP A 82 21.93 11.53 -36.36
C ASP A 82 22.73 12.66 -37.08
N GLU A 83 22.08 13.77 -37.48
CA GLU A 83 22.61 14.96 -38.15
C GLU A 83 22.03 16.30 -37.61
N CYS A 84 21.55 16.35 -36.35
CA CYS A 84 21.36 17.66 -35.70
C CYS A 84 22.72 18.27 -35.36
N ASP A 85 23.19 19.22 -36.17
CA ASP A 85 24.28 20.12 -35.82
C ASP A 85 23.77 21.05 -34.70
N CYS A 86 23.89 20.61 -33.45
CA CYS A 86 23.51 21.35 -32.23
C CYS A 86 24.40 22.58 -31.94
N ASP A 87 24.98 23.20 -32.98
CA ASP A 87 25.91 24.32 -32.93
C ASP A 87 25.27 25.62 -33.48
N ASP A 88 23.95 25.60 -33.75
CA ASP A 88 23.15 26.77 -34.16
C ASP A 88 22.09 27.10 -33.10
N ASP A 89 22.21 28.29 -32.49
CA ASP A 89 21.41 28.87 -31.39
C ASP A 89 19.88 29.01 -31.67
N ASP A 90 19.38 28.46 -32.78
CA ASP A 90 17.99 28.59 -33.24
C ASP A 90 17.29 27.21 -33.39
N CYS A 91 17.87 26.14 -32.82
CA CYS A 91 17.26 24.81 -32.80
C CYS A 91 16.10 24.71 -31.80
N ASN A 92 14.88 24.90 -32.29
CA ASN A 92 13.63 24.73 -31.55
C ASN A 92 13.13 23.26 -31.54
N CYS A 93 14.00 22.26 -31.25
CA CYS A 93 13.56 20.93 -30.77
C CYS A 93 13.67 20.92 -29.24
N GLY A 94 12.70 20.32 -28.55
CA GLY A 94 12.63 20.24 -27.08
C GLY A 94 13.80 19.50 -26.40
N CYS A 95 14.78 19.00 -27.16
CA CYS A 95 16.01 18.39 -26.64
C CYS A 95 17.14 19.39 -26.37
N CYS A 96 17.01 20.66 -26.80
CA CYS A 96 17.98 21.71 -26.53
C CYS A 96 17.52 22.54 -25.32
N HIS A 97 17.51 21.92 -24.14
CA HIS A 97 17.47 22.67 -22.90
C HIS A 97 18.88 23.22 -22.66
N ASP A 98 19.03 24.52 -22.91
CA ASP A 98 20.12 25.30 -22.33
C ASP A 98 19.91 25.26 -20.81
N ASP A 99 20.86 24.67 -20.10
CA ASP A 99 21.00 24.74 -18.64
C ASP A 99 21.40 26.18 -18.26
N ASP A 100 20.56 27.17 -18.58
CA ASP A 100 20.68 28.51 -18.02
C ASP A 100 19.72 28.58 -16.82
N ASP A 101 20.34 28.33 -15.67
CA ASP A 101 19.88 28.58 -14.31
C ASP A 101 19.29 30.01 -14.16
N GLU A 102 18.04 30.22 -14.54
CA GLU A 102 17.20 31.26 -13.94
C GLU A 102 16.21 30.60 -12.99
N ASP A 103 16.74 30.27 -11.81
CA ASP A 103 16.03 30.31 -10.53
C ASP A 103 15.15 31.57 -10.48
N ASP A 104 13.91 31.46 -10.92
CA ASP A 104 12.83 32.36 -10.56
C ASP A 104 11.61 31.51 -10.16
N ASP A 105 11.86 30.54 -9.27
CA ASP A 105 10.85 29.93 -8.40
C ASP A 105 10.39 30.98 -7.38
N ASP A 106 9.73 32.02 -7.88
CA ASP A 106 8.76 32.81 -7.14
C ASP A 106 7.36 32.16 -7.31
N ASP A 107 7.26 30.84 -7.13
CA ASP A 107 5.96 30.20 -6.86
C ASP A 107 5.61 30.48 -5.40
N ASP A 108 5.12 31.69 -5.18
CA ASP A 108 4.39 32.16 -4.00
C ASP A 108 3.00 31.46 -3.96
N GLY A 109 3.02 30.14 -4.13
CA GLY A 109 1.91 29.22 -4.01
C GLY A 109 1.81 28.81 -2.55
N ASP A 110 0.90 29.46 -1.84
CA ASP A 110 0.43 29.18 -0.47
C ASP A 110 -0.04 27.71 -0.38
N SER A 111 0.89 26.75 -0.39
CA SER A 111 0.63 25.33 -0.27
C SER A 111 0.39 25.05 1.20
N GLU A 112 -0.86 25.28 1.63
CA GLU A 112 -1.34 24.92 2.96
C GLU A 112 -0.93 23.46 3.26
N VAL A 113 0.04 23.28 4.17
CA VAL A 113 0.56 21.98 4.58
C VAL A 113 -0.47 21.33 5.52
N PHE A 114 -0.94 20.13 5.15
CA PHE A 114 -1.87 19.33 5.95
C PHE A 114 -1.18 18.10 6.53
N TYR A 115 -1.41 17.82 7.81
CA TYR A 115 -0.92 16.64 8.52
C TYR A 115 -2.05 15.62 8.71
N GLU A 116 -1.73 14.34 8.55
CA GLU A 116 -2.66 13.21 8.76
C GLU A 116 -2.28 12.44 10.03
N VAL A 117 -3.25 12.24 10.93
CA VAL A 117 -3.08 11.42 12.14
C VAL A 117 -4.25 10.48 12.34
N GLU A 118 -3.99 9.27 12.82
CA GLU A 118 -5.05 8.31 13.17
C GLU A 118 -5.54 8.54 14.60
N CYS A 119 -6.85 8.71 14.79
CA CYS A 119 -7.41 8.92 16.12
C CYS A 119 -7.26 7.66 17.00
N PRO A 120 -6.63 7.74 18.19
CA PRO A 120 -6.37 6.57 19.04
C PRO A 120 -7.64 5.93 19.62
N LYS A 121 -8.78 6.63 19.58
CA LYS A 121 -10.04 6.17 20.16
C LYS A 121 -10.96 5.49 19.14
N CYS A 122 -10.99 5.96 17.90
CA CYS A 122 -11.92 5.47 16.88
C CYS A 122 -11.24 4.92 15.62
N GLY A 123 -9.93 5.15 15.44
CA GLY A 123 -9.17 4.69 14.28
C GLY A 123 -9.47 5.45 12.99
N GLU A 124 -10.21 6.56 13.06
CA GLU A 124 -10.48 7.41 11.89
C GLU A 124 -9.31 8.36 11.64
N LYS A 125 -9.00 8.58 10.35
CA LYS A 125 -7.98 9.53 9.91
C LYS A 125 -8.48 10.97 10.09
N VAL A 126 -7.68 11.78 10.78
CA VAL A 126 -7.96 13.18 11.06
C VAL A 126 -6.93 14.04 10.34
N TYR A 127 -7.40 15.04 9.61
CA TYR A 127 -6.59 15.99 8.85
C TYR A 127 -6.62 17.36 9.55
N PHE A 128 -5.46 17.96 9.77
CA PHE A 128 -5.33 19.29 10.37
C PHE A 128 -4.18 20.07 9.71
N ASP A 129 -4.28 21.40 9.73
CA ASP A 129 -3.27 22.32 9.20
C ASP A 129 -2.29 22.75 10.31
N GLU A 130 -1.23 23.49 9.93
CA GLU A 130 -0.25 24.08 10.87
C GLU A 130 -0.86 25.04 11.90
N THR A 131 -2.09 25.50 11.72
CA THR A 131 -2.76 26.43 12.66
C THR A 131 -3.36 25.71 13.86
N VAL A 132 -3.50 24.39 13.80
CA VAL A 132 -4.02 23.55 14.88
C VAL A 132 -2.86 23.07 15.74
N ASP A 133 -2.96 23.29 17.06
CA ASP A 133 -1.93 22.86 18.00
C ASP A 133 -1.86 21.32 18.04
N PRO A 134 -0.70 20.71 17.75
CA PRO A 134 -0.54 19.25 17.74
C PRO A 134 -0.80 18.62 19.11
N SER A 135 -0.76 19.40 20.20
CA SER A 135 -1.10 18.94 21.56
C SER A 135 -2.60 19.03 21.90
N ASP A 136 -3.46 19.54 21.03
CA ASP A 136 -4.91 19.63 21.31
C ASP A 136 -5.77 19.37 20.07
N ILE A 137 -5.56 18.21 19.43
CA ILE A 137 -6.31 17.82 18.23
C ILE A 137 -7.64 17.18 18.65
N THR A 138 -8.75 17.73 18.14
CA THR A 138 -10.09 17.17 18.37
C THR A 138 -10.54 16.31 17.20
N CYS A 139 -10.78 15.02 17.43
CA CYS A 139 -11.29 14.13 16.38
C CYS A 139 -12.73 14.53 15.97
N PRO A 140 -13.02 14.80 14.69
CA PRO A 140 -14.36 15.18 14.23
C PRO A 140 -15.37 14.02 14.32
N SER A 141 -14.90 12.77 14.25
CA SER A 141 -15.77 11.58 14.25
C SER A 141 -16.20 11.14 15.64
N CYS A 142 -15.39 11.39 16.68
CA CYS A 142 -15.71 10.94 18.05
C CYS A 142 -15.67 12.05 19.12
N GLY A 143 -15.18 13.23 18.78
CA GLY A 143 -15.11 14.40 19.67
C GLY A 143 -14.08 14.31 20.79
N GLU A 144 -13.16 13.34 20.74
CA GLU A 144 -12.08 13.21 21.72
C GLU A 144 -10.90 14.11 21.33
N THR A 145 -10.35 14.82 22.32
CA THR A 145 -9.10 15.59 22.23
C THR A 145 -7.91 14.68 22.51
N PHE A 146 -6.90 14.68 21.65
CA PHE A 146 -5.68 13.89 21.84
C PHE A 146 -4.46 14.64 21.32
N ASP A 147 -3.30 14.31 21.89
CA ASP A 147 -2.00 14.84 21.47
C ASP A 147 -1.42 13.99 20.34
N CYS A 148 -0.99 14.63 19.26
CA CYS A 148 -0.11 14.06 18.25
C CYS A 148 1.32 14.51 18.55
N VAL A 149 2.20 13.57 18.91
CA VAL A 149 3.64 13.83 18.91
C VAL A 149 4.10 13.71 17.46
N CYS A 150 3.96 14.79 16.70
CA CYS A 150 4.78 14.96 15.51
C CYS A 150 6.21 15.16 16.01
N GLU A 151 7.09 14.20 15.76
CA GLU A 151 8.54 14.37 15.95
C GLU A 151 9.01 15.37 14.88
N ASP A 152 8.77 16.67 15.13
CA ASP A 152 9.45 17.78 14.46
C ASP A 152 10.90 17.88 14.97
N ASP A 153 11.64 16.78 14.90
CA ASP A 153 13.09 16.81 15.04
C ASP A 153 13.68 16.75 13.63
N GLU A 154 13.81 17.93 13.03
CA GLU A 154 15.06 18.26 12.33
C GLU A 154 16.22 18.05 13.32
N ASP A 155 16.63 16.80 13.54
CA ASP A 155 17.98 16.41 13.97
C ASP A 155 18.07 14.88 14.17
N GLU A 156 18.96 14.26 13.39
CA GLU A 156 19.87 13.21 13.87
C GLU A 156 19.25 11.82 14.11
N CYS A 157 19.55 10.85 13.22
CA CYS A 157 19.64 9.47 13.71
C CYS A 157 20.63 9.49 14.88
N GLY A 158 20.14 9.23 16.09
CA GLY A 158 20.98 8.92 17.25
C GLY A 158 21.84 7.65 17.05
N CYS A 159 21.83 7.08 15.85
CA CYS A 159 22.86 6.26 15.27
C CYS A 159 23.72 7.12 14.32
N GLY A 160 24.85 7.65 14.77
CA GLY A 160 25.80 8.35 13.89
C GLY A 160 26.51 7.42 12.89
N CYS A 161 25.77 6.58 12.17
CA CYS A 161 26.26 5.55 11.26
C CYS A 161 26.07 6.00 9.81
N HIS A 162 27.00 6.81 9.30
CA HIS A 162 27.19 6.98 7.87
C HIS A 162 27.62 5.63 7.28
N HIS A 163 26.76 4.99 6.50
CA HIS A 163 27.15 3.86 5.66
C HIS A 163 27.65 4.39 4.32
N ASP A 164 28.85 4.97 4.35
CA ASP A 164 29.66 5.15 3.15
C ASP A 164 30.60 3.95 3.02
N GLU A 165 30.74 3.47 1.79
CA GLU A 165 31.55 2.31 1.43
C GLU A 165 32.99 2.47 1.93
N GLU A 166 33.43 1.54 2.79
CA GLU A 166 34.78 0.96 2.96
C GLU A 166 34.91 0.48 4.43
N GLU A 167 35.20 -0.82 4.61
CA GLU A 167 35.61 -1.53 5.84
C GLU A 167 35.34 -0.86 7.21
N ASP A 168 34.36 -1.38 7.97
CA ASP A 168 34.51 -1.59 9.43
C ASP A 168 33.37 -2.47 10.02
N ASP A 169 33.76 -3.63 10.55
CA ASP A 169 32.99 -4.53 11.40
C ASP A 169 32.76 -3.90 12.80
N ASP A 170 31.48 -3.80 13.24
CA ASP A 170 30.91 -3.65 14.61
C ASP A 170 29.82 -2.54 14.76
N CYS A 171 28.65 -2.67 14.09
CA CYS A 171 27.45 -1.90 14.49
C CYS A 171 26.77 -2.61 15.68
N LYS A 172 27.04 -2.12 16.90
CA LYS A 172 26.43 -2.58 18.16
C LYS A 172 25.01 -2.07 18.41
N CYS A 173 24.28 -1.86 17.33
CA CYS A 173 23.05 -1.08 17.25
C CYS A 173 21.80 -1.90 17.61
N CYS A 174 21.95 -3.24 17.67
CA CYS A 174 20.88 -4.18 18.00
C CYS A 174 21.13 -4.88 19.35
N HIS A 175 21.06 -4.15 20.45
CA HIS A 175 20.77 -4.77 21.75
C HIS A 175 19.33 -4.44 22.13
N HIS A 176 18.42 -5.34 21.74
CA HIS A 176 17.13 -5.47 22.41
C HIS A 176 17.37 -5.65 23.91
N ASP A 177 16.85 -4.73 24.73
CA ASP A 177 16.77 -4.87 26.17
C ASP A 177 15.91 -6.09 26.56
N ASP A 178 16.56 -7.21 26.85
CA ASP A 178 15.98 -8.30 27.62
C ASP A 178 15.67 -7.78 29.04
N LYS A 179 14.41 -7.38 29.27
CA LYS A 179 13.88 -7.17 30.63
C LYS A 179 13.86 -8.50 31.38
N GLU A 180 14.84 -8.71 32.26
CA GLU A 180 14.74 -9.69 33.35
C GLU A 180 13.57 -9.30 34.26
N GLU A 181 12.55 -10.16 34.30
CA GLU A 181 11.51 -10.19 35.32
C GLU A 181 12.13 -10.33 36.71
N LYS A 182 11.61 -9.54 37.66
CA LYS A 182 11.91 -9.64 39.08
C LYS A 182 10.63 -9.80 39.87
#